data_AF-A0A151TM41-F1
#
_entry.id   AF-A0A151TM41-F1
#
_cell.length_a   1.000
_cell.length_b   1.000
_cell.length_c   1.000
_cell.angle_alpha   90.00
_cell.angle_beta   90.00
_cell.angle_gamma   90.00
#
_symmetry.space_group_name_H-M   'P 1'
#
loop_
_entity.id
_entity.type
_entity.pdbx_description
1 polymer ?
#
loop_
_entity_poly.entity_id
_entity_poly.type
_entity_poly.pdbx_seq_one_letter_code
_entity_poly.pdbx_strand_id
1 'polypeptide(L)' 'MKYGRPDSEFMKWRWKPNECELPIFNPFQFLEIMRGKSMAFVGDSIGRNHMQSMICLLSRVSLSSTLIKLRF' A
#
# COMPACT_ATOMS: atom_id res chain seq x y z
N MET A 1 8.27 6.14 16.61
CA MET A 1 7.39 6.85 15.66
C MET A 1 7.90 8.26 15.42
N LYS A 2 7.85 8.75 14.18
CA LYS A 2 8.43 10.05 13.78
C LYS A 2 7.82 11.26 14.49
N TYR A 3 6.54 11.18 14.85
CA TYR A 3 5.75 12.27 15.43
C TYR A 3 5.37 12.04 16.90
N GLY A 4 6.22 11.34 17.65
CA GLY A 4 6.10 11.30 19.13
C GLY A 4 4.99 10.43 19.71
N ARG A 5 4.15 9.77 18.91
CA ARG A 5 3.18 8.80 19.44
C ARG A 5 3.93 7.63 20.12
N PRO A 6 3.62 7.27 21.39
CA PRO A 6 4.40 6.33 22.17
C PRO A 6 3.98 4.86 21.99
N ASP A 7 2.71 4.60 21.69
CA ASP A 7 2.15 3.26 21.52
C ASP A 7 2.29 2.75 20.09
N SER A 8 2.38 1.43 19.89
CA SER A 8 2.50 0.79 18.56
C SER A 8 1.41 -0.24 18.26
N GLU A 9 0.53 -0.54 19.23
CA GLU A 9 -0.48 -1.60 19.13
C GLU A 9 -1.49 -1.37 18.01
N PHE A 10 -1.76 -0.11 17.64
CA PHE A 10 -2.61 0.22 16.50
C PHE A 10 -2.12 -0.38 15.17
N MET A 11 -0.81 -0.64 15.02
CA MET A 11 -0.24 -1.26 13.81
C MET A 11 -0.51 -2.78 13.72
N LYS A 12 -0.98 -3.41 14.80
CA LYS A 12 -1.26 -4.85 14.83
C LYS A 12 -2.70 -5.19 14.44
N TRP A 13 -3.56 -4.18 14.29
CA TRP A 13 -4.95 -4.39 13.89
C TRP A 13 -5.05 -4.80 12.43
N ARG A 14 -5.91 -5.78 12.17
CA ARG A 14 -6.25 -6.25 10.84
C ARG A 14 -7.76 -6.33 10.72
N TRP A 15 -8.28 -5.80 9.62
CA TRP A 15 -9.68 -6.00 9.27
C TRP A 15 -9.94 -7.48 8.95
N LYS A 16 -10.97 -8.06 9.58
CA LYS A 16 -11.41 -9.44 9.36
C LYS A 16 -12.89 -9.46 8.95
N PRO A 17 -13.24 -9.86 7.72
CA PRO A 17 -14.63 -10.09 7.34
C PRO A 17 -15.19 -11.33 8.04
N ASN A 18 -16.52 -11.40 8.19
CA ASN A 18 -17.17 -12.48 8.93
C ASN A 18 -17.11 -13.84 8.21
N GLU A 19 -17.13 -13.82 6.88
CA GLU A 19 -17.37 -15.03 6.06
C GLU A 19 -16.10 -15.61 5.43
N CYS A 20 -14.94 -14.95 5.58
CA CYS A 20 -13.70 -15.43 4.97
C CYS A 20 -12.45 -14.94 5.69
N GLU A 21 -11.33 -15.61 5.40
CA GLU A 21 -10.01 -15.11 5.74
C GLU A 21 -9.47 -14.31 4.56
N LEU A 22 -9.19 -13.02 4.79
CA LEU A 22 -8.54 -12.21 3.79
C LEU A 22 -7.11 -12.76 3.58
N PRO A 23 -6.62 -12.93 2.35
CA PRO A 23 -5.22 -13.29 2.14
C PRO A 23 -4.29 -12.17 2.60
N ILE A 24 -3.05 -12.52 2.96
CA ILE A 24 -2.00 -11.54 3.22
C ILE A 24 -1.63 -10.87 1.89
N PHE A 25 -1.43 -9.56 1.90
CA PHE A 25 -1.03 -8.82 0.70
C PHE A 25 0.30 -9.35 0.16
N ASN A 26 0.28 -9.83 -1.08
CA ASN A 26 1.47 -10.29 -1.80
C ASN A 26 1.88 -9.23 -2.85
N PRO A 27 2.98 -8.49 -2.61
CA PRO A 27 3.39 -7.42 -3.50
C PRO A 27 3.85 -7.92 -4.89
N PHE A 28 4.39 -9.14 -4.99
CA PHE A 28 4.78 -9.72 -6.28
C PHE A 28 3.55 -10.02 -7.15
N GLN A 29 2.53 -10.67 -6.56
CA GLN A 29 1.29 -10.97 -7.28
C GLN A 29 0.59 -9.69 -7.74
N PHE A 30 0.57 -8.66 -6.89
CA PHE A 30 0.01 -7.36 -7.27
C PHE A 30 0.73 -6.75 -8.48
N LEU A 31 2.07 -6.75 -8.48
CA LEU A 31 2.86 -6.20 -9.59
C LEU A 31 2.67 -7.00 -10.88
N GLU A 32 2.53 -8.32 -10.81
CA GLU A 32 2.20 -9.14 -11.98
C GLU A 32 0.82 -8.81 -12.55
N ILE A 33 -0.19 -8.67 -11.69
CA ILE A 33 -1.55 -8.28 -12.12
C ILE A 33 -1.55 -6.88 -12.77
N MET A 34 -0.70 -5.98 -12.26
CA MET A 34 -0.56 -4.61 -12.73
C MET A 34 0.40 -4.44 -13.91
N ARG A 35 1.01 -5.52 -14.41
CA ARG A 35 1.94 -5.48 -15.54
C ARG A 35 1.24 -4.92 -16.79
N GLY A 36 1.81 -3.85 -17.36
CA GLY A 36 1.25 -3.15 -18.52
C GLY A 36 0.01 -2.30 -18.23
N LYS A 37 -0.35 -2.09 -16.96
CA LYS A 37 -1.48 -1.25 -16.55
C LYS A 37 -0.98 0.00 -15.82
N SER A 38 -1.70 1.09 -15.99
CA SER A 38 -1.51 2.32 -15.21
C SER A 38 -2.59 2.42 -14.15
N MET A 39 -2.22 2.80 -12.93
CA MET A 39 -3.14 3.05 -11.82
C MET A 39 -2.95 4.49 -11.34
N ALA A 40 -4.06 5.19 -11.11
CA ALA A 40 -4.08 6.54 -10.55
C ALA A 40 -5.01 6.58 -9.35
N PHE A 41 -4.63 7.35 -8.33
CA PHE A 41 -5.48 7.66 -7.18
C PHE A 41 -6.03 9.06 -7.39
N VAL A 42 -7.35 9.17 -7.58
CA VAL A 42 -8.04 10.45 -7.78
C VAL A 42 -8.86 10.73 -6.52
N GLY A 43 -8.60 11.86 -5.87
CA GLY A 43 -9.29 12.22 -4.63
C GLY A 43 -8.58 13.33 -3.86
N ASP A 44 -8.93 13.42 -2.58
CA ASP A 44 -8.41 14.41 -1.65
C ASP A 44 -7.12 13.93 -0.94
N SER A 45 -6.86 14.51 0.23
CA SER A 45 -5.73 14.13 1.08
C SER A 45 -5.76 12.67 1.53
N ILE A 46 -6.94 12.04 1.65
CA ILE A 46 -7.09 10.63 2.01
C ILE A 46 -6.65 9.75 0.85
N GLY A 47 -6.99 10.11 -0.39
CA GLY A 47 -6.53 9.41 -1.60
C GLY A 47 -4.99 9.37 -1.69
N ARG A 48 -4.33 10.50 -1.39
CA ARG A 48 -2.86 10.57 -1.31
C ARG A 48 -2.29 9.67 -0.20
N ASN A 49 -2.94 9.60 0.96
CA ASN A 49 -2.49 8.72 2.05
C ASN A 49 -2.59 7.23 1.65
N HIS A 50 -3.65 6.83 0.95
CA HIS A 50 -3.78 5.46 0.43
C HIS A 50 -2.69 5.12 -0.59
N MET A 51 -2.39 6.05 -1.50
CA MET A 51 -1.30 5.92 -2.46
C MET A 51 0.06 5.74 -1.78
N GLN A 52 0.39 6.57 -0.77
CA GLN A 52 1.62 6.43 0.00
C GLN A 52 1.69 5.08 0.74
N SER A 53 0.58 4.65 1.35
CA SER A 53 0.49 3.33 2.01
C SER A 53 0.80 2.19 1.03
N MET A 54 0.23 2.22 -0.17
CA MET A 54 0.47 1.22 -1.22
C MET A 54 1.94 1.20 -1.65
N ILE A 55 2.56 2.36 -1.87
CA ILE A 55 3.98 2.47 -2.24
C ILE A 55 4.88 1.83 -1.17
N CYS A 56 4.59 2.07 0.12
CA CYS A 56 5.33 1.43 1.22
C CYS A 56 5.18 -0.09 1.28
N LEU A 57 4.03 -0.65 0.85
CA LEU A 57 3.85 -2.10 0.75
C LEU A 57 4.68 -2.69 -0.39
N LEU A 58 4.73 -1.99 -1.53
CA LEU A 58 5.44 -2.43 -2.73
C LEU A 58 6.96 -2.24 -2.65
N SER A 59 7.43 -1.24 -1.89
CA SER A 59 8.87 -0.96 -1.74
C SER A 59 9.69 -2.13 -1.17
N ARG A 60 9.03 -3.10 -0.54
CA ARG A 60 9.67 -4.33 -0.05
C ARG A 60 10.26 -5.21 -1.15
N VAL A 61 9.73 -5.12 -2.37
CA VAL A 61 10.11 -5.98 -3.49
C VAL A 61 10.59 -5.20 -4.72
N SER A 62 10.29 -3.90 -4.79
CA SER A 62 10.80 -3.02 -5.83
C SER A 62 12.01 -2.23 -5.32
N LEU A 63 13.22 -2.57 -5.78
CA LEU A 63 14.41 -1.76 -5.54
C LEU A 63 14.35 -0.48 -6.39
N SER A 64 14.40 0.66 -5.70
CA SER A 64 14.76 2.02 -6.18
C SER A 64 15.10 2.14 -7.68
N SER A 65 14.12 2.15 -8.58
CA SER A 65 14.23 2.63 -9.99
C SER A 65 13.04 2.25 -10.87
N THR A 66 12.16 1.32 -10.47
CA THR A 66 10.81 1.30 -11.05
C THR A 66 10.08 2.52 -10.51
N LEU A 67 10.28 3.65 -11.19
CA LEU A 67 9.36 4.78 -11.16
C LEU A 67 7.97 4.18 -11.37
N ILE A 68 7.25 3.94 -10.27
CA ILE A 68 5.80 4.07 -10.30
C ILE A 68 5.64 5.50 -10.75
N LYS A 69 5.50 5.69 -12.07
CA LYS A 69 5.52 6.98 -12.73
C LYS A 69 4.17 7.61 -12.39
N LEU A 70 4.08 8.08 -11.16
CA LEU A 70 2.94 8.74 -10.56
C LEU A 70 2.97 10.13 -11.15
N ARG A 71 2.38 10.25 -12.33
CA ARG A 71 2.07 11.54 -12.92
C ARG A 71 0.92 12.10 -12.08
N PHE A 72 1.23 13.08 -11.25
CA PHE A 72 0.23 13.96 -10.66
C PHE A 72 -0.34 14.87 -11.74
#